data_AF-A0A377J0U9-F1
#
_entry.id   AF-A0A377J0U9-F1
#
_cell.length_a   1.000
_cell.length_b   1.000
_cell.length_c   1.000
_cell.angle_alpha   90.00
_cell.angle_beta   90.00
_cell.angle_gamma   90.00
#
_symmetry.space_group_name_H-M   'P 1'
#
loop_
_entity.id
_entity.type
_entity.pdbx_description
1 polymer ?
#
loop_
_entity_poly.entity_id
_entity_poly.type
_entity_poly.pdbx_seq_one_letter_code
_entity_poly.pdbx_strand_id
1 'polypeptide(L)' 'MKKLLLIVAAALVISACAGKDVYFNGAEGSHSGMKLDKDTHRWGINK' A
#
# COMPACT_ATOMS: atom_id res chain seq x y z
N MET A 1 25.54 -4.75 -16.74
CA MET A 1 24.27 -4.39 -17.40
C MET A 1 23.06 -5.13 -16.81
N LYS A 2 22.95 -6.47 -16.90
CA LYS A 2 21.76 -7.22 -16.44
C LYS A 2 21.41 -7.02 -14.95
N LYS A 3 22.42 -6.98 -14.06
CA LYS A 3 22.20 -6.76 -12.62
C LYS A 3 21.55 -5.40 -12.31
N LEU A 4 21.96 -4.35 -13.03
CA LEU A 4 21.39 -3.00 -12.86
C LEU A 4 19.92 -2.97 -13.29
N LEU A 5 19.57 -3.63 -14.39
CA LEU A 5 18.18 -3.76 -14.83
C LEU A 5 17.32 -4.48 -13.80
N LEU A 6 17.82 -5.54 -13.17
CA LEU A 6 17.10 -6.24 -12.11
C LEU A 6 16.90 -5.37 -10.86
N ILE A 7 17.91 -4.58 -10.48
CA ILE A 7 17.81 -3.64 -9.35
C ILE A 7 16.76 -2.56 -9.64
N VAL A 8 16.78 -1.97 -10.83
CA VAL A 8 15.80 -0.96 -11.24
C VAL A 8 14.40 -1.55 -11.29
N ALA A 9 14.23 -2.76 -11.86
CA ALA A 9 12.94 -3.44 -11.89
C ALA A 9 12.42 -3.72 -10.48
N ALA A 10 13.27 -4.21 -9.57
CA ALA A 10 12.89 -4.45 -8.18
C ALA A 10 12.46 -3.16 -7.47
N ALA A 11 13.22 -2.07 -7.65
CA ALA A 11 12.86 -0.77 -7.08
C ALA A 11 11.49 -0.28 -7.57
N LEU A 12 11.24 -0.36 -8.89
CA LEU A 12 9.95 0.03 -9.48
C LEU A 12 8.79 -0.80 -8.95
N VAL A 13 8.96 -2.12 -8.82
CA VAL A 13 7.93 -3.03 -8.29
C VAL A 13 7.60 -2.69 -6.83
N ILE A 14 8.62 -2.45 -5.99
CA ILE A 14 8.41 -2.07 -4.60
C ILE A 14 7.70 -0.72 -4.52
N SER A 15 8.14 0.28 -5.28
CA SER A 15 7.53 1.61 -5.29
C SER A 15 6.07 1.60 -5.75
N ALA A 16 5.71 0.78 -6.74
CA ALA A 16 4.32 0.66 -7.21
C ALA A 16 3.39 -0.01 -6.19
N CYS A 17 3.95 -0.82 -5.30
CA CYS A 17 3.21 -1.49 -4.22
C CYS A 17 3.23 -0.69 -2.91
N ALA A 18 4.13 0.28 -2.76
CA ALA A 18 4.25 1.15 -1.61
C ALA A 18 3.18 2.26 -1.63
N GLY A 19 2.86 2.81 -0.45
CA GLY A 19 1.90 3.91 -0.34
C GLY A 19 0.48 3.48 -0.70
N LYS A 20 0.00 2.42 -0.05
CA LYS A 20 -1.42 2.03 -0.05
C LYS A 20 -1.98 2.19 1.35
N ASP A 21 -3.30 2.30 1.43
CA ASP A 21 -3.99 2.29 2.70
C ASP A 21 -3.73 0.98 3.45
N VAL A 22 -3.66 1.05 4.77
CA VAL A 22 -3.48 -0.15 5.61
C VAL A 22 -4.82 -0.54 6.22
N TYR A 23 -5.21 -1.79 6.05
CA TYR A 23 -6.49 -2.31 6.53
C TYR A 23 -6.26 -3.34 7.64
N PHE A 24 -7.07 -3.25 8.69
CA PHE A 24 -7.12 -4.21 9.80
C PHE A 24 -8.52 -4.80 9.86
N ASN A 25 -8.63 -6.12 9.79
CA ASN A 25 -9.90 -6.84 9.76
C ASN A 25 -10.87 -6.32 8.68
N GLY A 26 -10.33 -5.96 7.53
CA GLY A 26 -11.03 -5.39 6.38
C GLY A 26 -10.12 -5.37 5.15
N ALA A 27 -10.62 -4.89 4.04
CA ALA A 27 -9.88 -4.72 2.79
C ALA A 27 -10.39 -3.50 2.04
N GLU A 28 -9.68 -3.08 0.99
CA GLU A 28 -10.16 -2.02 0.12
C GLU A 28 -11.57 -2.32 -0.41
N GLY A 29 -12.50 -1.38 -0.22
CA GLY A 29 -13.92 -1.54 -0.58
C GLY A 29 -14.78 -2.32 0.42
N SER A 30 -14.25 -2.72 1.58
CA SER A 30 -15.08 -3.29 2.66
C SER A 30 -15.69 -2.22 3.56
N HIS A 31 -16.94 -2.41 3.98
CA HIS A 31 -17.65 -1.52 4.91
C HIS A 31 -17.43 -1.91 6.39
N SER A 32 -16.29 -2.52 6.68
CA SER A 32 -15.94 -3.05 8.00
C SER A 32 -14.42 -3.05 8.21
N GLY A 33 -14.01 -3.08 9.47
CA GLY A 33 -12.61 -3.02 9.86
C GLY A 33 -12.09 -1.60 10.08
N MET A 34 -10.80 -1.49 10.39
CA MET A 34 -10.09 -0.23 10.53
C MET A 34 -9.22 0.04 9.31
N LYS A 35 -9.16 1.31 8.89
CA LYS A 35 -8.33 1.83 7.82
C LYS A 35 -7.34 2.86 8.39
N LEU A 36 -6.06 2.76 8.05
CA LEU A 36 -5.11 3.87 8.11
C LEU A 36 -5.00 4.46 6.71
N ASP A 37 -5.49 5.68 6.57
CA ASP A 37 -5.43 6.40 5.31
C ASP A 37 -3.99 6.86 5.03
N LYS A 38 -3.46 6.51 3.86
CA LYS A 38 -2.06 6.76 3.50
C LYS A 38 -1.74 8.23 3.29
N ASP A 39 -2.73 9.04 2.90
CA ASP A 39 -2.52 10.43 2.50
C ASP A 39 -2.61 11.35 3.72
N THR A 40 -3.50 11.02 4.65
CA THR A 40 -3.72 11.80 5.87
C THR A 40 -3.05 11.20 7.11
N HIS A 41 -2.61 9.95 7.06
CA HIS A 41 -2.10 9.17 8.19
C HIS A 41 -3.06 9.11 9.38
N ARG A 42 -4.37 9.11 9.12
CA ARG A 42 -5.41 9.05 10.15
C ARG A 42 -6.06 7.68 10.18
N TRP A 43 -6.33 7.21 11.40
CA TRP A 43 -7.14 6.02 11.63
C TRP A 43 -8.63 6.32 11.51
N GLY A 44 -9.38 5.40 10.93
CA GLY A 44 -10.83 5.45 10.86
C GLY A 44 -11.45 4.07 10.63
N ILE A 45 -12.77 4.03 10.66
CA ILE A 45 -13.53 2.85 10.21
C ILE A 45 -13.49 2.82 8.69
N ASN A 46 -13.19 1.64 8.13
CA ASN A 46 -13.29 1.42 6.71
C ASN A 46 -14.77 1.46 6.31
N LYS A 47 -15.12 2.46 5.50
CA LYS A 47 -16.49 2.78 5.13
C LYS A 47 -16.79 2.45 3.70
#